data_AF-A0A3N6ZXT6-F1
#
_entry.id   AF-A0A3N6ZXT6-F1
#
_cell.length_a   1.000
_cell.length_b   1.000
_cell.length_c   1.000
_cell.angle_alpha   90.00
_cell.angle_beta   90.00
_cell.angle_gamma   90.00
#
_symmetry.space_group_name_H-M   'P 1'
#
loop_
_entity.id
_entity.type
_entity.pdbx_description
1 polymer ?
#
loop_
_entity_poly.entity_id
_entity_poly.type
_entity_poly.pdbx_seq_one_letter_code
_entity_poly.pdbx_strand_id
1 'polypeptide(L)'
;MKNAFLWGLGLATVVILNLSFIQDQKRHTFLDKQYYDVACNCVVSESFYDGKRIRYEQYTDSFNYIKNGPSLHFYENGDTVNALLYKDGLEEGDYRAKYANGKLYISGYYRGGRPVGVWKTYSEQGALTEETVYETDALRHKRVRYYDQTGDTLLYTETYQDDALMQKTVNNQGAYDRMIWAKENRTGVQIFQANCASCHHPYNDATGPKLKGVMQRHSEAWIRSWIANPSRMIANGDKAAIALYHKWNKTSMTAFPYFSKKEMNSLIGYLKSLK
;
A
#
# COMPACT_ATOMS: atom_id res chain seq x y z
N MET A 1 -40.17 -50.41 29.01
CA MET A 1 -40.43 -49.05 28.52
C MET A 1 -39.10 -48.47 28.05
N LYS A 2 -38.91 -48.37 26.73
CA LYS A 2 -37.67 -47.89 26.11
C LYS A 2 -37.78 -46.37 25.93
N ASN A 3 -36.93 -45.60 26.60
CA ASN A 3 -36.75 -44.18 26.31
C ASN A 3 -35.68 -44.02 25.24
N ALA A 4 -36.08 -43.59 24.05
CA ALA A 4 -35.18 -43.20 22.98
C ALA A 4 -34.86 -41.70 23.13
N PHE A 5 -33.59 -41.39 23.42
CA PHE A 5 -33.03 -40.05 23.36
C PHE A 5 -32.76 -39.73 21.89
N LEU A 6 -33.55 -38.84 21.29
CA LEU A 6 -33.30 -38.28 19.96
C LEU A 6 -32.38 -37.07 20.11
N TRP A 7 -31.13 -37.21 19.69
CA TRP A 7 -30.26 -36.07 19.41
C TRP A 7 -30.74 -35.41 18.12
N GLY A 8 -31.40 -34.25 18.23
CA GLY A 8 -31.71 -33.41 17.08
C GLY A 8 -30.42 -32.79 16.54
N LEU A 9 -29.84 -33.41 15.52
CA LEU A 9 -28.91 -32.72 14.62
C LEU A 9 -29.75 -31.70 13.83
N GLY A 10 -29.78 -30.46 14.31
CA GLY A 10 -30.30 -29.34 13.54
C GLY A 10 -29.45 -29.15 12.30
N LEU A 11 -29.89 -29.71 11.18
CA LEU A 11 -29.31 -29.40 9.87
C LEU A 11 -29.55 -27.91 9.62
N ALA A 12 -28.49 -27.10 9.65
CA ALA A 12 -28.55 -25.74 9.15
C ALA A 12 -28.91 -25.82 7.64
N THR A 13 -30.14 -25.49 7.30
CA THR A 13 -30.62 -25.51 5.92
C THR A 13 -29.98 -24.33 5.18
N VAL A 14 -28.96 -24.61 4.37
CA VAL A 14 -28.29 -23.62 3.54
C VAL A 14 -28.84 -23.71 2.12
N VAL A 15 -29.38 -22.62 1.58
CA VAL A 15 -29.89 -22.56 0.19
C VAL A 15 -28.85 -21.87 -0.69
N ILE A 16 -28.19 -22.62 -1.58
CA ILE A 16 -27.18 -22.06 -2.49
C ILE A 16 -27.87 -21.20 -3.55
N LEU A 17 -27.40 -19.96 -3.69
CA LEU A 17 -27.91 -18.97 -4.64
C LEU A 17 -27.03 -18.88 -5.90
N ASN A 18 -25.71 -18.94 -5.72
CA ASN A 18 -24.73 -18.90 -6.82
C ASN A 18 -23.45 -19.63 -6.43
N LEU A 19 -22.81 -20.30 -7.39
CA LEU A 19 -21.51 -20.93 -7.26
C LEU A 19 -20.71 -20.66 -8.53
N SER A 20 -19.58 -19.96 -8.41
CA SER A 20 -18.72 -19.61 -9.54
C SER A 20 -17.31 -20.16 -9.31
N PHE A 21 -16.74 -20.80 -10.34
CA PHE A 21 -15.42 -21.41 -10.30
C PHE A 21 -14.55 -20.89 -11.44
N ILE A 22 -13.36 -20.40 -11.10
CA ILE A 22 -12.40 -19.87 -12.07
C ILE A 22 -11.04 -20.52 -11.78
N GLN A 23 -10.43 -21.09 -12.82
CA GLN A 23 -9.09 -21.65 -12.76
C GLN A 23 -8.17 -20.84 -13.68
N ASP A 24 -7.15 -20.20 -13.12
CA ASP A 24 -6.18 -19.43 -13.90
C ASP A 24 -5.09 -20.35 -14.50
N GLN A 25 -4.49 -19.93 -15.61
CA GLN A 25 -3.40 -20.57 -16.37
C GLN A 25 -2.18 -20.92 -15.49
N LYS A 26 -2.11 -20.38 -14.26
CA LYS A 26 -1.05 -20.60 -13.26
C LYS A 26 -1.37 -21.64 -12.16
N ARG A 27 -2.45 -22.44 -12.30
CA ARG A 27 -2.89 -23.51 -11.35
C ARG A 27 -3.54 -23.05 -10.04
N HIS A 28 -3.85 -21.76 -9.90
CA HIS A 28 -4.61 -21.26 -8.74
C HIS A 28 -6.11 -21.43 -8.97
N THR A 29 -6.83 -21.78 -7.91
CA THR A 29 -8.28 -22.00 -7.93
C THR A 29 -9.00 -20.90 -7.17
N PHE A 30 -10.00 -20.31 -7.80
CA PHE A 30 -10.86 -19.32 -7.17
C PHE A 30 -12.30 -19.82 -7.16
N LEU A 31 -12.94 -19.77 -5.99
CA LEU A 31 -14.29 -20.23 -5.77
C LEU A 31 -15.07 -19.16 -5.03
N ASP A 32 -16.16 -18.70 -5.63
CA ASP A 32 -17.15 -17.85 -4.96
C ASP A 32 -18.43 -18.64 -4.71
N LYS A 33 -18.93 -18.58 -3.49
CA LYS A 33 -20.15 -19.24 -3.04
C LYS A 33 -21.08 -18.20 -2.41
N GLN A 34 -22.31 -18.12 -2.90
CA GLN A 34 -23.37 -17.34 -2.27
C GLN A 34 -24.51 -18.24 -1.85
N TYR A 35 -25.01 -18.06 -0.63
CA TYR A 35 -26.12 -18.83 -0.10
C TYR A 35 -26.94 -18.05 0.91
N TYR A 36 -28.21 -18.40 1.08
CA TYR A 36 -29.03 -17.88 2.17
C TYR A 36 -28.90 -18.78 3.40
N ASP A 37 -28.59 -18.16 4.54
CA ASP A 37 -28.46 -18.81 5.84
C ASP A 37 -29.66 -18.43 6.72
N VAL A 38 -30.48 -19.44 7.01
CA VAL A 38 -31.72 -19.32 7.77
C VAL A 38 -31.45 -18.92 9.23
N ALA A 39 -30.29 -19.26 9.80
CA ALA A 39 -29.97 -18.99 11.20
C ALA A 39 -29.76 -17.48 11.45
N CYS A 40 -29.16 -16.76 10.50
CA CYS A 40 -28.99 -15.32 10.56
C CYS A 40 -30.07 -14.54 9.78
N ASN A 41 -30.95 -15.22 9.03
CA ASN A 41 -31.84 -14.61 8.05
C ASN A 41 -31.06 -13.67 7.10
N CYS A 42 -29.94 -14.17 6.56
CA CYS A 42 -29.01 -13.35 5.79
C CYS A 42 -28.49 -14.10 4.55
N VAL A 43 -28.12 -13.37 3.51
CA VAL A 43 -27.29 -13.92 2.43
C VAL A 43 -25.85 -13.93 2.92
N VAL A 44 -25.12 -15.00 2.64
CA VAL A 44 -23.70 -15.14 2.91
C VAL A 44 -22.97 -15.23 1.58
N SER A 45 -21.87 -14.50 1.44
CA SER A 45 -20.93 -14.62 0.33
C SER A 45 -19.57 -15.04 0.89
N GLU A 46 -19.06 -16.17 0.39
CA GLU A 46 -17.74 -16.70 0.73
C GLU A 46 -16.90 -16.79 -0.53
N SER A 47 -15.68 -16.26 -0.47
CA SER A 47 -14.67 -16.43 -1.52
C SER A 47 -13.53 -17.29 -1.00
N PHE A 48 -13.00 -18.17 -1.84
CA PHE A 48 -11.87 -19.04 -1.55
C PHE A 48 -10.82 -18.93 -2.64
N TYR A 49 -9.55 -18.90 -2.23
CA TYR A 49 -8.39 -18.97 -3.11
C TYR A 49 -7.53 -20.16 -2.67
N ASP A 50 -7.30 -21.12 -3.57
CA ASP A 50 -6.60 -22.38 -3.28
C ASP A 50 -7.14 -23.10 -2.04
N GLY A 51 -8.47 -23.15 -1.92
CA GLY A 51 -9.17 -23.78 -0.80
C GLY A 51 -9.12 -23.02 0.52
N LYS A 52 -8.38 -21.91 0.61
CA LYS A 52 -8.39 -21.02 1.79
C LYS A 52 -9.49 -19.97 1.65
N ARG A 53 -10.34 -19.83 2.67
CA ARG A 53 -11.35 -18.76 2.70
C ARG A 53 -10.67 -17.39 2.79
N ILE A 54 -10.96 -16.53 1.83
CA ILE A 54 -10.36 -15.20 1.65
C ILE A 54 -11.36 -14.07 1.85
N ARG A 55 -12.66 -14.37 1.82
CA ARG A 55 -13.72 -13.40 2.06
C ARG A 55 -14.89 -14.11 2.73
N TYR A 56 -15.52 -13.45 3.69
CA TYR A 56 -16.79 -13.85 4.26
C TYR A 56 -17.61 -12.58 4.53
N GLU A 57 -18.82 -12.54 3.99
CA GLU A 57 -19.68 -11.37 4.02
C GLU A 57 -21.11 -11.80 4.31
N GLN A 58 -21.83 -11.02 5.10
CA GLN A 58 -23.23 -11.25 5.43
C GLN A 58 -24.08 -10.04 5.01
N TYR A 59 -25.20 -10.31 4.34
CA TYR A 59 -26.16 -9.31 3.87
C TYR A 59 -27.51 -9.58 4.51
N THR A 60 -28.02 -8.66 5.33
CA THR A 60 -29.35 -8.80 5.95
C THR A 60 -30.46 -8.24 5.04
N ASP A 61 -30.12 -7.31 4.13
CA ASP A 61 -30.96 -6.82 3.04
C ASP A 61 -30.08 -6.24 1.91
N SER A 62 -30.70 -5.71 0.85
CA SER A 62 -30.00 -5.16 -0.32
C SER A 62 -29.15 -3.91 -0.05
N PHE A 63 -29.23 -3.31 1.14
CA PHE A 63 -28.57 -2.06 1.50
C PHE A 63 -27.68 -2.17 2.76
N ASN A 64 -27.87 -3.21 3.58
CA ASN A 64 -27.13 -3.44 4.82
C ASN A 64 -26.16 -4.62 4.69
N TYR A 65 -24.87 -4.27 4.66
CA TYR A 65 -23.75 -5.17 4.48
C TYR A 65 -22.86 -5.17 5.73
N ILE A 66 -22.62 -6.36 6.29
CA ILE A 66 -21.73 -6.54 7.44
C ILE A 66 -20.60 -7.49 7.04
N LYS A 67 -19.36 -6.98 7.10
CA LYS A 67 -18.15 -7.81 6.96
C LYS A 67 -17.93 -8.58 8.25
N ASN A 68 -17.71 -9.89 8.13
CA ASN A 68 -17.37 -10.76 9.24
C ASN A 68 -16.29 -11.74 8.80
N GLY A 69 -15.32 -12.06 9.65
CA GLY A 69 -14.27 -13.00 9.27
C GLY A 69 -13.21 -12.43 8.33
N PRO A 70 -12.39 -13.30 7.73
CA PRO A 70 -11.19 -12.87 7.02
C PRO A 70 -11.52 -12.12 5.73
N SER A 71 -10.80 -11.04 5.49
CA SER A 71 -10.73 -10.30 4.24
C SER A 71 -9.28 -10.29 3.77
N LEU A 72 -9.01 -11.11 2.76
CA LEU A 72 -7.73 -11.20 2.06
C LEU A 72 -7.85 -10.49 0.71
N HIS A 73 -7.01 -9.47 0.50
CA HIS A 73 -6.91 -8.77 -0.79
C HIS A 73 -5.66 -9.26 -1.52
N PHE A 74 -5.83 -9.75 -2.75
CA PHE A 74 -4.74 -10.16 -3.64
C PHE A 74 -4.46 -9.07 -4.67
N TYR A 75 -3.19 -8.69 -4.86
CA TYR A 75 -2.81 -7.80 -5.98
C TYR A 75 -2.95 -8.53 -7.33
N GLU A 76 -3.02 -7.79 -8.45
CA GLU A 76 -3.22 -8.32 -9.82
C GLU A 76 -2.24 -9.44 -10.24
N ASN A 77 -1.07 -9.53 -9.60
CA ASN A 77 -0.08 -10.58 -9.84
C ASN A 77 -0.37 -11.91 -9.12
N GLY A 78 -1.36 -11.97 -8.21
CA GLY A 78 -1.81 -13.17 -7.49
C GLY A 78 -1.03 -13.52 -6.22
N ASP A 79 0.17 -12.97 -6.03
CA ASP A 79 1.12 -13.47 -5.01
C ASP A 79 1.06 -12.73 -3.66
N THR A 80 0.52 -11.52 -3.62
CA THR A 80 0.61 -10.65 -2.43
C THR A 80 -0.74 -10.49 -1.75
N VAL A 81 -0.77 -10.74 -0.44
CA VAL A 81 -1.99 -10.77 0.38
C VAL A 81 -1.96 -9.67 1.44
N ASN A 82 -2.96 -8.79 1.44
CA ASN A 82 -3.31 -8.00 2.62
C ASN A 82 -4.33 -8.79 3.42
N ALA A 83 -3.98 -9.15 4.65
CA ALA A 83 -4.81 -9.92 5.55
C ALA A 83 -5.37 -9.02 6.65
N LEU A 84 -6.69 -8.99 6.73
CA LEU A 84 -7.45 -8.26 7.74
C LEU A 84 -8.62 -9.15 8.20
N LEU A 85 -9.01 -9.02 9.44
CA LEU A 85 -10.18 -9.68 10.00
C LEU A 85 -11.23 -8.62 10.32
N TYR A 86 -12.49 -8.91 9.99
CA TYR A 86 -13.62 -8.07 10.32
C TYR A 86 -14.51 -8.75 11.36
N LYS A 87 -15.08 -7.95 12.25
CA LYS A 87 -16.12 -8.35 13.19
C LYS A 87 -17.17 -7.24 13.23
N ASP A 88 -18.41 -7.60 12.95
CA ASP A 88 -19.57 -6.71 12.93
C ASP A 88 -19.35 -5.46 12.05
N GLY A 89 -18.67 -5.66 10.91
CA GLY A 89 -18.36 -4.60 9.95
C GLY A 89 -17.12 -3.76 10.27
N LEU A 90 -16.51 -3.97 11.44
CA LEU A 90 -15.32 -3.23 11.90
C LEU A 90 -14.06 -4.11 11.81
N GLU A 91 -12.91 -3.50 11.58
CA GLU A 91 -11.63 -4.20 11.66
C GLU A 91 -11.36 -4.73 13.08
N GLU A 92 -11.04 -6.01 13.20
CA GLU A 92 -10.78 -6.68 14.48
C GLU A 92 -9.75 -7.80 14.27
N GLY A 93 -8.66 -7.81 15.01
CA GLY A 93 -7.64 -8.86 14.93
C GLY A 93 -6.33 -8.44 14.27
N ASP A 94 -5.50 -9.44 13.97
CA ASP A 94 -4.19 -9.23 13.33
C ASP A 94 -4.34 -8.66 11.91
N TYR A 95 -3.58 -7.61 11.64
CA TYR A 95 -3.40 -7.05 10.31
C TYR A 95 -2.00 -7.31 9.81
N ARG A 96 -1.88 -7.77 8.55
CA ARG A 96 -0.59 -7.93 7.86
C ARG A 96 -0.74 -7.60 6.39
N ALA A 97 0.15 -6.75 5.88
CA ALA A 97 0.29 -6.52 4.45
C ALA A 97 1.71 -6.81 4.00
N LYS A 98 1.86 -7.21 2.74
CA LYS A 98 3.14 -7.62 2.13
C LYS A 98 3.43 -6.78 0.90
N TYR A 99 4.71 -6.70 0.53
CA TYR A 99 5.16 -6.17 -0.75
C TYR A 99 4.88 -7.14 -1.90
N ALA A 100 5.02 -6.66 -3.14
CA ALA A 100 4.93 -7.49 -4.35
C ALA A 100 5.93 -8.66 -4.37
N ASN A 101 7.08 -8.50 -3.68
CA ASN A 101 8.09 -9.54 -3.53
C ASN A 101 7.79 -10.56 -2.40
N GLY A 102 6.62 -10.46 -1.76
CA GLY A 102 6.16 -11.36 -0.69
C GLY A 102 6.70 -11.05 0.71
N LYS A 103 7.63 -10.10 0.88
CA LYS A 103 8.13 -9.68 2.20
C LYS A 103 7.08 -8.87 2.96
N LEU A 104 7.13 -8.94 4.29
CA LEU A 104 6.23 -8.20 5.15
C LEU A 104 6.44 -6.69 4.94
N TYR A 105 5.36 -5.95 4.69
CA TYR A 105 5.36 -4.50 4.55
C TYR A 105 4.94 -3.86 5.87
N ILE A 106 3.84 -4.31 6.45
CA ILE A 106 3.33 -3.77 7.72
C ILE A 106 2.58 -4.84 8.49
N SER A 107 2.64 -4.75 9.82
CA SER A 107 1.89 -5.62 10.73
C SER A 107 1.39 -4.85 11.94
N GLY A 108 0.21 -5.21 12.43
CA GLY A 108 -0.36 -4.63 13.64
C GLY A 108 -1.62 -5.35 14.06
N TYR A 109 -2.42 -4.72 14.93
CA TYR A 109 -3.67 -5.26 15.42
C TYR A 109 -4.76 -4.18 15.38
N TYR A 110 -5.96 -4.56 14.96
CA TYR A 110 -7.15 -3.72 15.03
C TYR A 110 -8.09 -4.20 16.13
N ARG A 111 -8.73 -3.26 16.84
CA ARG A 111 -9.82 -3.55 17.77
C ARG A 111 -10.95 -2.55 17.55
N GLY A 112 -12.14 -3.05 17.20
CA GLY A 112 -13.32 -2.21 16.96
C GLY A 112 -13.08 -1.11 15.91
N GLY A 113 -12.41 -1.44 14.80
CA GLY A 113 -12.11 -0.53 13.70
C GLY A 113 -10.92 0.40 13.95
N ARG A 114 -10.21 0.25 15.07
CA ARG A 114 -9.11 1.15 15.46
C ARG A 114 -7.79 0.39 15.58
N PRO A 115 -6.67 0.93 15.07
CA PRO A 115 -5.37 0.33 15.30
C PRO A 115 -5.01 0.41 16.79
N VAL A 116 -4.48 -0.67 17.35
CA VAL A 116 -4.07 -0.73 18.76
C VAL A 116 -2.69 -1.36 18.91
N GLY A 117 -2.00 -1.00 19.99
CA GLY A 117 -0.69 -1.56 20.32
C GLY A 117 0.41 -1.07 19.37
N VAL A 118 1.36 -1.96 19.06
CA VAL A 118 2.52 -1.65 18.23
C VAL A 118 2.28 -2.09 16.80
N TRP A 119 2.33 -1.11 15.91
CA TRP A 119 2.33 -1.29 14.47
C TRP A 119 3.75 -1.18 13.95
N LYS A 120 4.15 -2.11 13.08
CA LYS A 120 5.51 -2.21 12.55
C LYS A 120 5.49 -2.14 11.05
N THR A 121 6.28 -1.25 10.48
CA THR A 121 6.48 -1.10 9.04
C THR A 121 7.91 -1.47 8.68
N TYR A 122 8.07 -2.23 7.61
CA TYR A 122 9.34 -2.76 7.15
C TYR A 122 9.64 -2.28 5.74
N SER A 123 10.90 -2.21 5.35
CA SER A 123 11.32 -1.94 3.98
C SER A 123 11.13 -3.15 3.07
N GLU A 124 11.21 -2.95 1.75
CA GLU A 124 11.22 -4.06 0.77
C GLU A 124 12.40 -5.03 0.96
N GLN A 125 13.46 -4.60 1.67
CA GLN A 125 14.58 -5.46 2.03
C GLN A 125 14.29 -6.27 3.30
N GLY A 126 13.29 -5.87 4.10
CA GLY A 126 12.84 -6.52 5.34
C GLY A 126 13.32 -5.84 6.62
N ALA A 127 14.02 -4.71 6.52
CA ALA A 127 14.46 -3.92 7.68
C ALA A 127 13.26 -3.24 8.34
N LEU A 128 13.17 -3.25 9.67
CA LEU A 128 12.17 -2.48 10.41
C LEU A 128 12.47 -1.00 10.25
N THR A 129 11.61 -0.22 9.59
CA THR A 129 11.84 1.20 9.34
C THR A 129 11.04 2.10 10.27
N GLU A 130 9.90 1.61 10.76
CA GLU A 130 8.99 2.39 11.59
C GLU A 130 8.26 1.50 12.60
N GLU A 131 8.10 2.00 13.82
CA GLU A 131 7.15 1.45 14.80
C GLU A 131 6.20 2.55 15.30
N THR A 132 4.91 2.40 15.07
CA THR A 132 3.87 3.26 15.64
C THR A 132 3.25 2.59 16.86
N VAL A 133 3.34 3.25 18.01
CA VAL A 133 2.71 2.83 19.26
C VAL A 133 1.43 3.66 19.45
N TYR A 134 0.29 2.99 19.41
CA TYR A 134 -1.00 3.57 19.76
C TYR A 134 -1.22 3.47 21.26
N GLU A 135 -1.33 4.61 21.95
CA GLU A 135 -1.56 4.67 23.39
C GLU A 135 -3.06 4.44 23.72
N THR A 136 -3.41 4.48 25.00
CA THR A 136 -4.74 4.07 25.54
C THR A 136 -5.94 4.73 24.83
N ASP A 137 -5.74 5.92 24.26
CA ASP A 137 -6.65 6.55 23.29
C ASP A 137 -5.98 6.63 21.91
N ALA A 138 -5.96 5.50 21.20
CA ALA A 138 -5.27 5.31 19.92
C ALA A 138 -5.64 6.34 18.84
N LEU A 139 -6.81 6.97 18.95
CA LEU A 139 -7.25 8.02 18.02
C LEU A 139 -6.60 9.37 18.28
N ARG A 140 -6.14 9.60 19.51
CA ARG A 140 -5.61 10.89 19.94
C ARG A 140 -4.12 10.87 20.14
N HIS A 141 -3.57 9.82 20.74
CA HIS A 141 -2.15 9.79 21.09
C HIS A 141 -1.44 8.61 20.43
N LYS A 142 -0.45 8.94 19.60
CA LYS A 142 0.45 7.96 18.99
C LYS A 142 1.89 8.42 19.09
N ARG A 143 2.79 7.46 19.21
CA ARG A 143 4.23 7.67 19.21
C ARG A 143 4.87 6.86 18.11
N VAL A 144 5.57 7.51 17.20
CA VAL A 144 6.21 6.89 16.05
C VAL A 144 7.72 6.87 16.24
N ARG A 145 8.33 5.71 16.08
CA ARG A 145 9.77 5.48 16.16
C ARG A 145 10.31 5.20 14.77
N TYR A 146 11.33 5.95 14.37
CA TYR A 146 11.95 5.81 13.05
C TYR A 146 13.34 5.20 13.17
N TYR A 147 13.59 4.16 12.38
CA TYR A 147 14.84 3.42 12.38
C TYR A 147 15.66 3.71 11.11
N ASP A 148 16.95 3.38 11.13
CA ASP A 148 17.81 3.47 9.95
C ASP A 148 17.48 2.43 8.88
N GLN A 149 18.20 2.47 7.75
CA GLN A 149 17.94 1.55 6.63
C GLN A 149 18.22 0.07 6.94
N THR A 150 18.96 -0.24 8.02
CA THR A 150 19.18 -1.63 8.44
C THR A 150 18.13 -2.08 9.44
N GLY A 151 17.49 -1.14 10.12
CA GLY A 151 16.47 -1.35 11.13
C GLY A 151 17.03 -1.54 12.54
N ASP A 152 18.33 -1.32 12.72
CA ASP A 152 19.04 -1.60 13.97
C ASP A 152 19.13 -0.36 14.86
N THR A 153 19.17 0.84 14.27
CA THR A 153 19.35 2.09 15.02
C THR A 153 18.07 2.90 15.07
N LEU A 154 17.54 3.16 16.27
CA LEU A 154 16.49 4.15 16.50
C LEU A 154 17.06 5.56 16.27
N LEU A 155 16.59 6.23 15.22
CA LEU A 155 17.04 7.56 14.82
C LEU A 155 16.36 8.64 15.64
N TYR A 156 15.03 8.66 15.61
CA TYR A 156 14.22 9.65 16.31
C TYR A 156 12.82 9.12 16.58
N THR A 157 12.15 9.76 17.53
CA THR A 157 10.79 9.48 17.95
C THR A 157 9.94 10.73 17.77
N GLU A 158 8.74 10.58 17.24
CA GLU A 158 7.74 11.65 17.12
C GLU A 158 6.50 11.28 17.94
N THR A 159 6.01 12.23 18.74
CA THR A 159 4.78 12.08 19.52
C THR A 159 3.71 12.99 18.94
N TYR A 160 2.55 12.43 18.69
CA TYR A 160 1.41 13.13 18.10
C TYR A 160 0.21 13.16 19.05
N GLN A 161 -0.51 14.28 19.00
CA GLN A 161 -1.81 14.46 19.62
C GLN A 161 -2.81 14.95 18.57
N ASP A 162 -3.91 14.24 18.38
CA ASP A 162 -4.95 14.56 17.38
C ASP A 162 -4.34 14.83 15.98
N ASP A 163 -3.43 13.94 15.57
CA ASP A 163 -2.59 14.03 14.36
C ASP A 163 -1.64 15.25 14.24
N ALA A 164 -1.62 16.15 15.23
CA ALA A 164 -0.63 17.21 15.32
C ALA A 164 0.68 16.69 15.95
N LEU A 165 1.82 17.04 15.35
CA LEU A 165 3.13 16.72 15.92
C LEU A 165 3.37 17.57 17.17
N MET A 166 3.49 16.93 18.33
CA MET A 166 3.70 17.60 19.61
C MET A 166 5.18 17.68 19.96
N GLN A 167 5.91 16.60 19.70
CA GLN A 167 7.33 16.52 20.07
C GLN A 167 8.08 15.65 19.07
N LYS A 168 9.29 16.08 18.73
CA LYS A 168 10.30 15.27 18.05
C LYS A 168 11.53 15.14 18.94
N THR A 169 11.92 13.90 19.23
CA THR A 169 13.11 13.58 20.02
C THR A 169 14.09 12.83 19.14
N VAL A 170 15.26 13.40 18.90
CA VAL A 170 16.36 12.69 18.22
C VAL A 170 17.00 11.73 19.23
N ASN A 171 16.86 10.43 19.00
CA ASN A 171 17.34 9.38 19.90
C ASN A 171 18.83 9.08 19.68
N ASN A 172 19.32 9.24 18.44
CA ASN A 172 20.73 9.07 18.10
C ASN A 172 21.16 10.15 17.12
N GLN A 173 21.81 11.21 17.64
CA GLN A 173 22.19 12.38 16.84
C GLN A 173 23.12 12.00 15.67
N GLY A 174 24.16 11.20 15.93
CA GLY A 174 25.10 10.82 14.88
C GLY A 174 24.48 9.98 13.76
N ALA A 175 23.58 9.05 14.09
CA ALA A 175 22.85 8.27 13.09
C ALA A 175 21.83 9.12 12.34
N TYR A 176 21.14 10.02 13.05
CA TYR A 176 20.22 10.99 12.45
C TYR A 176 20.93 11.91 11.46
N ASP A 177 22.08 12.48 11.84
CA ASP A 177 22.88 13.35 10.98
C ASP A 177 23.38 12.60 9.75
N ARG A 178 23.81 11.33 9.90
CA ARG A 178 24.19 10.49 8.76
C ARG A 178 23.00 10.22 7.83
N MET A 179 21.81 9.96 8.37
CA MET A 179 20.60 9.77 7.56
C MET A 179 20.26 11.05 6.78
N ILE A 180 20.24 12.21 7.46
CA ILE A 180 19.96 13.50 6.82
C ILE A 180 21.01 13.80 5.75
N TRP A 181 22.29 13.66 6.09
CA TRP A 181 23.39 13.84 5.13
C TRP A 181 23.24 12.89 3.95
N ALA A 182 22.98 11.60 4.16
CA ALA A 182 22.82 10.63 3.08
C ALA A 182 21.63 10.97 2.18
N LYS A 183 20.51 11.44 2.75
CA LYS A 183 19.33 11.90 2.01
C LYS A 183 19.65 13.16 1.18
N GLU A 184 20.32 14.14 1.76
CA GLU A 184 20.68 15.39 1.11
C GLU A 184 21.80 15.24 0.08
N ASN A 185 22.65 14.22 0.21
CA ASN A 185 23.80 13.99 -0.67
C ASN A 185 23.57 12.81 -1.64
N ARG A 186 22.31 12.43 -1.88
CA ARG A 186 22.00 11.44 -2.92
C ARG A 186 22.50 11.91 -4.28
N THR A 187 23.18 11.01 -4.97
CA THR A 187 23.61 11.23 -6.35
C THR A 187 22.40 11.23 -7.29
N GLY A 188 22.52 11.89 -8.45
CA GLY A 188 21.45 11.90 -9.44
C GLY A 188 21.06 10.51 -9.93
N VAL A 189 22.03 9.58 -10.02
CA VAL A 189 21.80 8.18 -10.37
C VAL A 189 20.92 7.51 -9.31
N GLN A 190 21.22 7.68 -8.02
CA GLN A 190 20.40 7.10 -6.94
C GLN A 190 18.97 7.63 -6.95
N ILE A 191 18.79 8.93 -7.18
CA ILE A 191 17.45 9.55 -7.27
C ILE A 191 16.70 8.98 -8.48
N PHE A 192 17.36 8.87 -9.63
CA PHE A 192 16.76 8.30 -10.84
C PHE A 192 16.36 6.84 -10.65
N GLN A 193 17.24 6.01 -10.08
CA GLN A 193 16.95 4.59 -9.85
C GLN A 193 15.75 4.40 -8.92
N ALA A 194 15.68 5.17 -7.83
CA ALA A 194 14.62 5.04 -6.84
C ALA A 194 13.25 5.57 -7.31
N ASN A 195 13.22 6.58 -8.19
CA ASN A 195 11.99 7.34 -8.46
C ASN A 195 11.55 7.35 -9.93
N CYS A 196 12.43 7.00 -10.87
CA CYS A 196 12.20 7.20 -12.30
C CYS A 196 12.42 5.93 -13.14
N ALA A 197 13.32 5.05 -12.72
CA ALA A 197 13.79 3.92 -13.53
C ALA A 197 12.72 2.85 -13.81
N SER A 198 11.63 2.80 -13.03
CA SER A 198 10.50 1.91 -13.29
C SER A 198 9.74 2.26 -14.58
N CYS A 199 9.77 3.54 -14.99
CA CYS A 199 9.05 4.03 -16.17
C CYS A 199 9.98 4.54 -17.27
N HIS A 200 11.18 4.99 -16.92
CA HIS A 200 12.11 5.61 -17.86
C HIS A 200 13.39 4.80 -17.99
N HIS A 201 13.89 4.71 -19.23
CA HIS A 201 15.24 4.23 -19.51
C HIS A 201 16.11 5.36 -20.10
N PRO A 202 17.43 5.38 -19.86
CA PRO A 202 18.27 6.41 -20.48
C PRO A 202 18.25 6.36 -22.01
N TYR A 203 18.25 5.16 -22.60
CA TYR A 203 18.49 5.00 -24.04
C TYR A 203 17.28 4.49 -24.84
N ASN A 204 16.26 3.94 -24.17
CA ASN A 204 15.12 3.31 -24.81
C ASN A 204 13.81 3.88 -24.26
N ASP A 205 12.80 3.92 -25.13
CA ASP A 205 11.43 4.22 -24.74
C ASP A 205 10.87 3.05 -23.92
N ALA A 206 10.07 3.33 -22.89
CA ALA A 206 9.49 2.36 -21.97
C ALA A 206 8.04 2.73 -21.64
N THR A 207 7.63 2.78 -20.37
CA THR A 207 6.35 3.40 -19.97
C THR A 207 6.35 4.91 -20.25
N GLY A 208 7.54 5.53 -20.17
CA GLY A 208 7.81 6.91 -20.54
C GLY A 208 8.97 7.03 -21.55
N PRO A 209 9.23 8.25 -22.06
CA PRO A 209 10.27 8.49 -23.06
C PRO A 209 11.67 8.20 -22.54
N LYS A 210 12.55 7.80 -23.46
CA LYS A 210 13.99 7.76 -23.19
C LYS A 210 14.51 9.11 -22.76
N LEU A 211 15.44 9.12 -21.81
CA LEU A 211 15.93 10.37 -21.20
C LEU A 211 17.20 10.93 -21.84
N LYS A 212 17.96 10.14 -22.62
CA LYS A 212 19.05 10.66 -23.45
C LYS A 212 18.50 11.74 -24.37
N GLY A 213 19.16 12.90 -24.38
CA GLY A 213 18.74 14.05 -25.17
C GLY A 213 17.65 14.92 -24.54
N VAL A 214 17.21 14.67 -23.30
CA VAL A 214 16.07 15.40 -22.69
C VAL A 214 16.37 16.88 -22.53
N MET A 215 17.62 17.21 -22.20
CA MET A 215 18.07 18.59 -22.02
C MET A 215 18.12 19.40 -23.33
N GLN A 216 18.09 18.71 -24.47
CA GLN A 216 18.01 19.30 -25.80
C GLN A 216 16.56 19.47 -26.25
N ARG A 217 15.65 18.62 -25.76
CA ARG A 217 14.21 18.68 -26.07
C ARG A 217 13.47 19.73 -25.26
N HIS A 218 13.89 19.96 -24.01
CA HIS A 218 13.25 20.92 -23.11
C HIS A 218 14.29 21.68 -22.30
N SER A 219 13.94 22.91 -21.93
CA SER A 219 14.78 23.70 -21.02
C SER A 219 14.83 23.06 -19.64
N GLU A 220 15.92 23.29 -18.92
CA GLU A 220 16.05 22.79 -17.54
C GLU A 220 14.91 23.26 -16.63
N ALA A 221 14.48 24.51 -16.78
CA ALA A 221 13.35 25.06 -16.02
C ALA A 221 12.07 24.27 -16.31
N TRP A 222 11.80 23.96 -17.58
CA TRP A 222 10.64 23.16 -17.98
C TRP A 222 10.71 21.75 -17.40
N ILE A 223 11.87 21.08 -17.48
CA ILE A 223 12.07 19.73 -16.92
C ILE A 223 11.85 19.71 -15.41
N ARG A 224 12.34 20.72 -14.69
CA ARG A 224 12.12 20.86 -13.25
C ARG A 224 10.64 21.01 -12.91
N SER A 225 9.91 21.85 -13.65
CA SER A 225 8.46 22.01 -13.49
C SER A 225 7.71 20.71 -13.82
N TRP A 226 8.13 20.00 -14.85
CA TRP A 226 7.52 18.73 -15.27
C TRP A 226 7.69 17.64 -14.22
N ILE A 227 8.89 17.47 -13.67
CA ILE A 227 9.14 16.51 -12.58
C ILE A 227 8.36 16.91 -11.31
N ALA A 228 8.27 18.20 -11.01
CA ALA A 228 7.58 18.68 -9.82
C ALA A 228 6.07 18.44 -9.89
N ASN A 229 5.43 18.75 -11.02
CA ASN A 229 3.97 18.58 -11.18
C ASN A 229 3.53 18.58 -12.67
N PRO A 230 3.53 17.42 -13.35
CA PRO A 230 3.18 17.33 -14.76
C PRO A 230 1.68 17.59 -15.00
N SER A 231 0.81 17.10 -14.12
CA SER A 231 -0.64 17.32 -14.21
C SER A 231 -1.02 18.80 -14.18
N ARG A 232 -0.33 19.60 -13.36
CA ARG A 232 -0.54 21.05 -13.31
C ARG A 232 -0.12 21.74 -14.61
N MET A 233 0.98 21.31 -15.24
CA MET A 233 1.40 21.86 -16.53
C MET A 233 0.38 21.57 -17.63
N ILE A 234 -0.15 20.35 -17.65
CA ILE A 234 -1.22 19.94 -18.58
C ILE A 234 -2.48 20.76 -18.33
N ALA A 235 -2.93 20.86 -17.09
CA ALA A 235 -4.14 21.61 -16.71
C ALA A 235 -4.01 23.12 -17.04
N ASN A 236 -2.80 23.68 -16.94
CA ASN A 236 -2.53 25.07 -17.28
C ASN A 236 -2.37 25.32 -18.80
N GLY A 237 -2.53 24.30 -19.65
CA GLY A 237 -2.47 24.47 -21.09
C GLY A 237 -1.06 24.49 -21.68
N ASP A 238 -0.03 24.01 -20.97
CA ASP A 238 1.32 23.91 -21.54
C ASP A 238 1.29 22.97 -22.76
N LYS A 239 1.55 23.56 -23.94
CA LYS A 239 1.41 22.86 -25.22
C LYS A 239 2.35 21.67 -25.34
N ALA A 240 3.58 21.77 -24.80
CA ALA A 240 4.57 20.71 -24.86
C ALA A 240 4.20 19.55 -23.92
N ALA A 241 3.72 19.88 -22.72
CA ALA A 241 3.20 18.93 -21.73
C ALA A 241 1.99 18.16 -22.28
N ILE A 242 1.02 18.86 -22.87
CA ILE A 242 -0.17 18.26 -23.49
C ILE A 242 0.24 17.33 -24.63
N ALA A 243 1.08 17.80 -25.55
CA ALA A 243 1.54 17.00 -26.67
C ALA A 243 2.27 15.73 -26.20
N LEU A 244 3.14 15.85 -25.19
CA LEU A 244 3.83 14.71 -24.58
C LEU A 244 2.83 13.72 -23.96
N TYR A 245 1.89 14.21 -23.16
CA TYR A 245 0.87 13.37 -22.52
C TYR A 245 0.06 12.57 -23.55
N HIS A 246 -0.40 13.20 -24.64
CA HIS A 246 -1.11 12.51 -25.71
C HIS A 246 -0.23 11.50 -26.44
N LYS A 247 1.05 11.83 -26.70
CA LYS A 247 2.00 10.93 -27.36
C LYS A 247 2.22 9.64 -26.55
N TRP A 248 2.18 9.72 -25.23
CA TRP A 248 2.40 8.60 -24.30
C TRP A 248 1.09 7.96 -23.83
N ASN A 249 0.10 7.89 -24.72
CA ASN A 249 -1.21 7.28 -24.48
C ASN A 249 -1.91 7.79 -23.20
N LYS A 250 -1.73 9.07 -22.87
CA LYS A 250 -2.28 9.71 -21.67
C LYS A 250 -1.80 9.02 -20.37
N THR A 251 -0.62 8.42 -20.39
CA THR A 251 0.00 7.84 -19.19
C THR A 251 0.36 8.96 -18.23
N SER A 252 -0.08 8.82 -16.98
CA SER A 252 0.19 9.81 -15.93
C SER A 252 1.58 9.59 -15.34
N MET A 253 2.36 10.67 -15.22
CA MET A 253 3.65 10.65 -14.52
C MET A 253 3.44 11.11 -13.08
N THR A 254 3.96 10.34 -12.12
CA THR A 254 3.97 10.70 -10.70
C THR A 254 4.63 12.06 -10.49
N ALA A 255 4.01 12.92 -9.68
CA ALA A 255 4.55 14.22 -9.31
C ALA A 255 5.55 14.09 -8.14
N PHE A 256 6.66 14.83 -8.20
CA PHE A 256 7.68 14.86 -7.15
C PHE A 256 7.87 16.27 -6.56
N PRO A 257 6.82 16.89 -5.97
CA PRO A 257 6.91 18.25 -5.42
C PRO A 257 7.81 18.34 -4.19
N TYR A 258 8.18 17.20 -3.60
CA TYR A 258 8.93 17.09 -2.35
C TYR A 258 10.45 16.95 -2.54
N PHE A 259 10.97 16.88 -3.77
CA PHE A 259 12.42 16.89 -3.98
C PHE A 259 13.01 18.21 -3.51
N SER A 260 14.00 18.13 -2.63
CA SER A 260 14.79 19.30 -2.23
C SER A 260 15.51 19.91 -3.45
N LYS A 261 15.89 21.18 -3.34
CA LYS A 261 16.67 21.86 -4.39
C LYS A 261 17.93 21.07 -4.75
N LYS A 262 18.59 20.48 -3.77
CA LYS A 262 19.81 19.69 -3.94
C LYS A 262 19.55 18.36 -4.65
N GLU A 263 18.51 17.63 -4.26
CA GLU A 263 18.09 16.40 -4.94
C GLU A 263 17.71 16.67 -6.40
N MET A 264 16.91 17.70 -6.67
CA MET A 264 16.57 18.09 -8.04
C MET A 264 17.83 18.46 -8.84
N ASN A 265 18.78 19.18 -8.25
CA ASN A 265 20.06 19.50 -8.90
C ASN A 265 20.87 18.24 -9.21
N SER A 266 20.98 17.31 -8.27
CA SER A 266 21.65 16.01 -8.48
C SER A 266 21.00 15.24 -9.63
N LEU A 267 19.67 15.12 -9.63
CA LEU A 267 18.91 14.44 -10.69
C LEU A 267 19.13 15.09 -12.06
N ILE A 268 18.98 16.41 -12.16
CA ILE A 268 19.25 17.16 -13.40
C ILE A 268 20.71 16.98 -13.85
N GLY A 269 21.66 16.97 -12.90
CA GLY A 269 23.07 16.69 -13.18
C GLY A 269 23.29 15.32 -13.84
N TYR A 270 22.59 14.29 -13.36
CA TYR A 270 22.58 12.97 -14.01
C TYR A 270 21.92 13.01 -15.39
N LEU A 271 20.77 13.66 -15.55
CA LEU A 271 20.13 13.78 -16.87
C LEU A 271 21.03 14.49 -17.90
N LYS A 272 21.81 15.48 -17.46
CA LYS A 272 22.83 16.16 -18.28
C LYS A 272 24.01 15.26 -18.65
N SER A 273 24.35 14.27 -17.82
CA SER A 273 25.46 13.36 -18.11
C SER A 273 25.10 12.26 -19.12
N LEU A 274 23.82 12.07 -19.43
CA LEU A 274 23.33 11.16 -20.45
C LEU A 274 23.70 11.68 -21.86
N LYS A 275 24.92 11.37 -22.29
CA LYS A 275 25.43 11.64 -23.65
C LYS A 275 24.78 10.76 -24.70
#